data_AF-A0A6J8DVW0-F1
#
_entry.id   AF-A0A6J8DVW0-F1
#
_cell.length_a   1.000
_cell.length_b   1.000
_cell.length_c   1.000
_cell.angle_alpha   90.00
_cell.angle_beta   90.00
_cell.angle_gamma   90.00
#
_symmetry.space_group_name_H-M   'P 1'
#
loop_
_entity.id
_entity.type
_entity.pdbx_description
1 polymer ?
#
loop_
_entity_poly.entity_id
_entity_poly.type
_entity_poly.pdbx_seq_one_letter_code
_entity_poly.pdbx_strand_id
1 'polypeptide(L)'
;MPAFNKKGESQLPVGDSNVTRLVTKIRWVVESVNGRIKSWKYLDRVLPNSQIPFVSDYVNIACAIMNKYWQELNTGDSEQDEQLASKMLYLSKQKNLLHEKIIEEGLDKRSCKWQKIDASSAPTFPRLSEEDIRNITVGVYQLKLAPSYTREHLDDDGNYEVFTCESFVC
;
A
#
# COMPACT_ATOMS: atom_id res chain seq x y z
N MET A 1 -3.08 -14.27 -7.08
CA MET A 1 -2.40 -14.38 -5.78
C MET A 1 -1.15 -13.50 -5.83
N PRO A 2 -0.77 -12.74 -4.78
CA PRO A 2 0.52 -12.06 -4.73
C PRO A 2 1.67 -13.03 -5.00
N ALA A 3 2.73 -12.53 -5.61
CA ALA A 3 3.96 -13.31 -5.76
C ALA A 3 4.63 -13.48 -4.39
N PHE A 4 5.28 -14.62 -4.19
CA PHE A 4 6.09 -14.89 -3.01
C PHE A 4 7.57 -14.82 -3.40
N ASN A 5 8.41 -14.32 -2.49
CA ASN A 5 9.85 -14.37 -2.68
C ASN A 5 10.30 -15.81 -2.84
N LYS A 6 11.22 -16.07 -3.76
CA LYS A 6 11.86 -17.38 -3.85
C LYS A 6 12.83 -17.56 -2.70
N LYS A 7 13.17 -18.82 -2.41
CA LYS A 7 14.10 -19.15 -1.33
C LYS A 7 15.46 -18.46 -1.59
N GLY A 8 15.85 -17.57 -0.68
CA GLY A 8 17.11 -16.80 -0.76
C GLY A 8 16.96 -15.38 -1.31
N GLU A 9 15.77 -14.98 -1.76
CA GLU A 9 15.51 -13.61 -2.23
C GLU A 9 14.89 -12.76 -1.11
N SER A 10 15.42 -11.55 -0.91
CA SER A 10 14.86 -10.57 0.03
C SER A 10 13.75 -9.73 -0.60
N GLN A 11 13.70 -9.62 -1.93
CA GLN A 11 12.76 -8.77 -2.66
C GLN A 11 12.23 -9.46 -3.93
N LEU A 12 11.02 -9.08 -4.33
CA LEU A 12 10.40 -9.53 -5.58
C LEU A 12 11.01 -8.81 -6.80
N PRO A 13 11.11 -9.47 -7.96
CA PRO A 13 11.37 -8.81 -9.23
C PRO A 13 10.38 -7.66 -9.49
N VAL A 14 10.79 -6.66 -10.27
CA VAL A 14 9.95 -5.47 -10.56
C VAL A 14 8.61 -5.86 -11.19
N GLY A 15 8.62 -6.79 -12.14
CA GLY A 15 7.39 -7.28 -12.79
C GLY A 15 6.43 -7.94 -11.79
N ASP A 16 6.93 -8.86 -10.98
CA ASP A 16 6.15 -9.57 -9.95
C ASP A 16 5.64 -8.63 -8.85
N SER A 17 6.43 -7.61 -8.51
CA SER A 17 6.05 -6.55 -7.59
C SER A 17 4.87 -5.74 -8.13
N ASN A 18 4.90 -5.38 -9.41
CA ASN A 18 3.83 -4.62 -10.06
C ASN A 18 2.52 -5.42 -10.12
N VAL A 19 2.59 -6.71 -10.49
CA VAL A 19 1.44 -7.61 -10.46
C VAL A 19 0.88 -7.73 -9.04
N THR A 20 1.78 -7.88 -8.05
CA THR A 20 1.39 -7.95 -6.64
C THR A 20 0.69 -6.69 -6.16
N ARG A 21 1.14 -5.50 -6.58
CA ARG A 21 0.48 -4.22 -6.26
C ARG A 21 -0.94 -4.16 -6.82
N LEU A 22 -1.16 -4.60 -8.06
CA LEU A 22 -2.51 -4.67 -8.66
C LEU A 22 -3.43 -5.60 -7.86
N VAL A 23 -2.94 -6.79 -7.50
CA VAL A 23 -3.70 -7.76 -6.69
C VAL A 23 -4.04 -7.19 -5.31
N THR A 24 -3.08 -6.52 -4.65
CA THR A 24 -3.28 -5.93 -3.32
C THR A 24 -4.31 -4.79 -3.35
N LYS A 25 -4.38 -4.02 -4.44
CA LYS A 25 -5.40 -2.98 -4.61
C LYS A 25 -6.81 -3.56 -4.64
N ILE A 26 -7.03 -4.64 -5.40
CA ILE A 26 -8.31 -5.35 -5.45
C ILE A 26 -8.63 -5.99 -4.10
N ARG A 27 -7.62 -6.62 -3.48
CA ARG A 27 -7.75 -7.23 -2.16
C ARG A 27 -8.29 -6.23 -1.14
N TRP A 28 -7.81 -4.99 -1.12
CA TRP A 28 -8.30 -3.97 -0.18
C TRP A 28 -9.82 -3.75 -0.30
N VAL A 29 -10.37 -3.75 -1.51
CA VAL A 29 -11.82 -3.64 -1.73
C VAL A 29 -12.55 -4.85 -1.14
N VAL A 30 -12.05 -6.05 -1.42
CA VAL A 30 -12.61 -7.31 -0.89
C VAL A 30 -12.52 -7.37 0.63
N GLU A 31 -11.39 -7.00 1.22
CA GLU A 31 -11.18 -6.96 2.67
C GLU A 31 -12.07 -5.91 3.34
N SER A 32 -12.31 -4.78 2.68
CA SER A 32 -13.25 -3.76 3.16
C SER A 32 -14.67 -4.29 3.22
N VAL A 33 -15.16 -4.97 2.17
CA VAL A 33 -16.47 -5.66 2.19
C VAL A 33 -16.52 -6.72 3.29
N ASN A 34 -15.50 -7.57 3.37
CA ASN A 34 -15.43 -8.64 4.35
C ASN A 34 -15.41 -8.09 5.79
N GLY A 35 -14.70 -6.99 6.03
CA GLY A 35 -14.70 -6.30 7.33
C GLY A 35 -16.09 -5.81 7.73
N ARG A 36 -16.89 -5.32 6.76
CA ARG A 36 -18.29 -4.94 7.02
C ARG A 36 -19.16 -6.14 7.37
N ILE A 37 -19.01 -7.27 6.67
CA ILE A 37 -19.74 -8.50 7.00
C ILE A 37 -19.37 -8.99 8.40
N LYS A 38 -18.08 -8.96 8.75
CA LYS A 38 -17.58 -9.33 10.08
C LYS A 38 -18.02 -8.39 11.20
N SER A 39 -18.44 -7.16 10.91
CA SER A 39 -19.01 -6.29 11.95
C SER A 39 -20.33 -6.81 12.54
N TRP A 40 -21.00 -7.75 11.85
CA TRP A 40 -22.19 -8.41 12.36
C TRP A 40 -21.77 -9.39 13.46
N LYS A 41 -22.13 -9.09 14.72
CA LYS A 41 -21.79 -9.88 15.91
C LYS A 41 -22.09 -11.39 15.78
N TYR A 42 -23.11 -11.73 15.00
CA TYR A 42 -23.49 -13.12 14.72
C TYR A 42 -22.47 -13.85 13.82
N LEU A 43 -21.86 -13.14 12.85
CA LEU A 43 -20.90 -13.67 11.89
C LEU A 43 -19.43 -13.48 12.32
N ASP A 44 -19.17 -12.65 13.33
CA ASP A 44 -17.83 -12.36 13.87
C ASP A 44 -17.28 -13.43 14.83
N ARG A 45 -18.07 -14.50 15.10
CA ARG A 45 -17.78 -15.49 16.15
C ARG A 45 -17.92 -16.93 15.66
N VAL A 46 -17.76 -17.88 16.58
CA VAL A 46 -17.98 -19.30 16.35
C VAL A 46 -19.48 -19.57 16.21
N LEU A 47 -19.87 -20.20 15.10
CA LEU A 47 -21.22 -20.70 14.88
C LEU A 47 -21.34 -22.15 15.37
N PRO A 48 -22.48 -22.54 15.97
CA PRO A 48 -22.73 -23.95 16.30
C PRO A 48 -22.70 -24.82 15.04
N ASN A 49 -22.19 -26.05 15.14
CA ASN A 49 -22.10 -26.96 13.99
C ASN A 49 -23.46 -27.24 13.33
N SER A 50 -24.55 -27.20 14.10
CA SER A 50 -25.92 -27.33 13.58
C SER A 50 -26.33 -26.22 12.63
N GLN A 51 -25.66 -25.07 12.69
CA GLN A 51 -25.97 -23.89 11.88
C GLN A 51 -25.10 -23.78 10.62
N ILE A 52 -24.08 -24.63 10.46
CA ILE A 52 -23.21 -24.66 9.28
C ILE A 52 -24.01 -24.73 7.96
N PRO A 53 -25.07 -25.55 7.83
CA PRO A 53 -25.85 -25.61 6.59
C PRO A 53 -26.51 -24.28 6.19
N PHE A 54 -26.76 -23.39 7.15
CA PHE A 54 -27.49 -22.13 6.96
C PHE A 54 -26.58 -20.90 6.89
N VAL A 55 -25.26 -21.07 6.99
CA VAL A 55 -24.28 -19.96 6.96
C VAL A 55 -24.44 -19.10 5.71
N SER A 56 -24.66 -19.75 4.56
CA SER A 56 -24.90 -19.06 3.29
C SER A 56 -26.11 -18.11 3.40
N ASP A 57 -27.22 -18.59 3.99
CA ASP A 57 -28.44 -17.81 4.15
C ASP A 57 -28.21 -16.61 5.08
N TYR A 58 -27.50 -16.80 6.19
CA TYR A 58 -27.17 -15.70 7.10
C TYR A 58 -26.32 -14.63 6.44
N VAL A 59 -25.31 -15.03 5.66
CA VAL A 59 -24.48 -14.09 4.90
C VAL A 59 -25.32 -13.37 3.85
N ASN A 60 -26.18 -14.07 3.11
CA ASN A 60 -27.05 -13.48 2.11
C ASN A 60 -28.02 -12.46 2.71
N ILE A 61 -28.63 -12.77 3.85
CA ILE A 61 -29.51 -11.86 4.60
C ILE A 61 -28.73 -10.62 5.05
N ALA A 62 -27.56 -10.81 5.69
CA ALA A 62 -26.73 -9.70 6.14
C ALA A 62 -26.31 -8.79 4.97
N CYS A 63 -25.86 -9.38 3.86
CA CYS A 63 -25.52 -8.66 2.64
C CYS A 63 -26.72 -7.91 2.05
N ALA A 64 -27.91 -8.51 2.01
CA ALA A 64 -29.11 -7.84 1.52
C ALA A 64 -29.49 -6.61 2.38
N ILE A 65 -29.38 -6.73 3.71
CA ILE A 65 -29.61 -5.61 4.63
C ILE A 65 -28.54 -4.52 4.42
N MET A 66 -27.26 -4.91 4.32
CA MET A 66 -26.17 -3.98 4.05
C MET A 66 -26.38 -3.22 2.73
N ASN A 67 -26.71 -3.92 1.65
CA ASN A 67 -26.96 -3.32 0.34
C ASN A 67 -28.12 -2.31 0.36
N LYS A 68 -29.11 -2.51 1.24
CA LYS A 68 -30.26 -1.61 1.35
C LYS A 68 -29.99 -0.37 2.21
N TYR A 69 -29.24 -0.50 3.30
CA TYR A 69 -29.18 0.53 4.34
C TYR A 69 -27.78 1.11 4.59
N TRP A 70 -26.71 0.46 4.16
CA TRP A 70 -25.35 0.97 4.39
C TRP A 70 -24.91 1.87 3.23
N GLN A 71 -24.07 2.84 3.56
CA GLN A 71 -23.39 3.64 2.54
C GLN A 71 -22.55 2.74 1.64
N GLU A 72 -22.56 3.00 0.33
CA GLU A 72 -21.73 2.28 -0.62
C GLU A 72 -20.25 2.36 -0.22
N LEU A 73 -19.49 1.31 -0.53
CA LEU A 73 -18.03 1.33 -0.36
C LEU A 73 -17.34 2.19 -1.41
N ASN A 74 -17.99 2.33 -2.57
CA ASN A 74 -17.51 3.20 -3.62
C ASN A 74 -17.72 4.66 -3.20
N THR A 75 -16.77 5.52 -3.55
CA THR A 75 -16.86 6.97 -3.47
C THR A 75 -18.04 7.55 -4.26
N GLY A 76 -18.67 6.73 -5.14
CA GLY A 76 -19.79 7.10 -5.99
C GLY A 76 -19.36 7.67 -7.34
N ASP A 77 -18.05 7.73 -7.59
CA ASP A 77 -17.45 8.25 -8.82
C ASP A 77 -16.75 7.10 -9.58
N SER A 78 -17.57 6.37 -10.33
CA SER A 78 -17.09 5.25 -11.17
C SER A 78 -16.05 5.70 -12.19
N GLU A 79 -16.09 6.97 -12.63
CA GLU A 79 -15.17 7.50 -13.63
C GLU A 79 -13.78 7.68 -13.00
N GLN A 80 -13.68 8.27 -11.82
CA GLN A 80 -12.41 8.39 -11.09
C GLN A 80 -11.79 7.03 -10.78
N ASP A 81 -12.59 6.05 -10.37
CA ASP A 81 -12.11 4.69 -10.10
C ASP A 81 -11.56 4.02 -11.37
N GLU A 82 -12.24 4.18 -12.51
CA GLU A 82 -11.80 3.65 -13.79
C GLU A 82 -10.53 4.35 -14.30
N GLN A 83 -10.45 5.68 -14.16
CA GLN A 83 -9.25 6.45 -14.48
C GLN A 83 -8.06 6.00 -13.62
N LEU A 84 -8.27 5.79 -12.32
CA LEU A 84 -7.23 5.31 -11.41
C LEU A 84 -6.77 3.89 -11.80
N ALA A 85 -7.70 2.98 -12.06
CA ALA A 85 -7.39 1.61 -12.48
C ALA A 85 -6.62 1.59 -13.81
N SER A 86 -7.03 2.41 -14.78
CA SER A 86 -6.36 2.59 -16.06
C SER A 86 -4.94 3.13 -15.89
N LYS A 87 -4.76 4.14 -15.02
CA LYS A 87 -3.45 4.69 -14.67
C LYS A 87 -2.54 3.64 -14.03
N MET A 88 -3.06 2.84 -13.09
CA MET A 88 -2.30 1.75 -12.46
C MET A 88 -1.85 0.71 -13.49
N LEU A 89 -2.75 0.30 -14.38
CA LEU A 89 -2.46 -0.70 -15.40
C LEU A 89 -1.43 -0.16 -16.41
N TYR A 90 -1.57 1.10 -16.82
CA TYR A 90 -0.60 1.77 -17.68
C TYR A 90 0.79 1.81 -17.04
N LEU A 91 0.89 2.29 -15.79
CA LEU A 91 2.16 2.40 -15.05
C LEU A 91 2.81 1.04 -14.77
N SER A 92 2.01 0.00 -14.52
CA SER A 92 2.53 -1.35 -14.27
C SER A 92 3.32 -1.93 -15.46
N LYS A 93 3.01 -1.45 -16.67
CA LYS A 93 3.63 -1.86 -17.94
C LYS A 93 4.77 -0.92 -18.37
N GLN A 94 4.93 0.23 -17.72
CA GLN A 94 5.99 1.16 -18.06
C GLN A 94 7.35 0.64 -17.63
N LYS A 95 8.36 0.99 -18.41
CA LYS A 95 9.77 0.71 -18.12
C LYS A 95 10.18 1.49 -16.87
N ASN A 96 10.85 0.83 -15.93
CA ASN A 96 11.35 1.48 -14.72
C ASN A 96 12.72 2.12 -15.01
N LEU A 97 12.70 3.37 -15.49
CA LEU A 97 13.93 4.11 -15.83
C LEU A 97 14.86 4.30 -14.63
N LEU A 98 14.32 4.41 -13.41
CA LEU A 98 15.13 4.49 -12.19
C LEU A 98 15.90 3.19 -11.96
N HIS A 99 15.25 2.04 -12.16
CA HIS A 99 15.90 0.75 -12.03
C HIS A 99 17.05 0.58 -13.05
N GLU A 100 16.85 1.07 -14.27
CA GLU A 100 17.88 1.05 -15.30
C GLU A 100 19.07 1.92 -14.91
N LYS A 101 18.80 3.16 -14.47
CA LYS A 101 19.84 4.06 -13.97
C LYS A 101 20.64 3.42 -12.82
N ILE A 102 19.97 2.75 -11.89
CA ILE A 102 20.62 2.06 -10.76
C ILE A 102 21.59 0.99 -11.27
N ILE A 103 21.19 0.18 -12.25
CA ILE A 103 22.04 -0.89 -12.81
C ILE A 103 23.18 -0.30 -13.64
N GLU A 104 22.89 0.66 -14.52
CA GLU A 104 23.85 1.30 -15.43
C GLU A 104 24.96 2.04 -14.66
N GLU A 105 24.59 2.77 -13.60
CA GLU A 105 25.54 3.48 -12.75
C GLU A 105 26.11 2.62 -11.60
N GLY A 106 25.67 1.36 -11.51
CA GLY A 106 26.08 0.40 -10.48
C GLY A 106 25.77 0.86 -9.05
N LEU A 107 24.70 1.64 -8.86
CA LEU A 107 24.32 2.23 -7.56
C LEU A 107 23.98 1.17 -6.51
N ASP A 108 23.53 -0.02 -6.94
CA ASP A 108 23.23 -1.17 -6.08
C ASP A 108 24.47 -1.81 -5.45
N LYS A 109 25.65 -1.63 -6.06
CA LYS A 109 26.92 -2.22 -5.63
C LYS A 109 27.82 -1.24 -4.89
N ARG A 110 27.47 0.04 -4.86
CA ARG A 110 28.27 1.07 -4.20
C ARG A 110 28.22 0.87 -2.68
N SER A 111 29.37 0.57 -2.10
CA SER A 111 29.54 0.66 -0.65
C SER A 111 29.66 2.13 -0.26
N CYS A 112 28.84 2.54 0.70
CA CYS A 112 28.69 3.93 1.08
C CYS A 112 28.93 4.06 2.59
N LYS A 113 29.73 5.05 3.00
CA LYS A 113 29.87 5.40 4.41
C LYS A 113 28.77 6.39 4.74
N TRP A 114 27.73 5.90 5.39
CA TRP A 114 26.63 6.70 5.90
C TRP A 114 27.15 7.67 6.96
N GLN A 115 26.84 8.95 6.80
CA GLN A 115 27.19 10.00 7.76
C GLN A 115 25.91 10.64 8.28
N LYS A 116 25.86 10.89 9.60
CA LYS A 116 24.73 11.59 10.21
C LYS A 116 24.74 13.03 9.71
N ILE A 117 23.60 13.49 9.21
CA ILE A 117 23.42 14.88 8.76
C ILE A 117 22.71 15.67 9.86
N ASP A 118 23.08 16.94 10.00
CA ASP A 118 22.36 17.85 10.89
C ASP A 118 21.18 18.46 10.12
N ALA A 119 20.10 18.82 10.82
CA ALA A 119 18.94 19.46 10.21
C ALA A 119 19.32 20.76 9.49
N SER A 120 20.35 21.45 9.97
CA SER A 120 20.90 22.68 9.37
C SER A 120 21.62 22.46 8.04
N SER A 121 22.17 21.26 7.81
CA SER A 121 22.92 20.88 6.61
C SER A 121 22.13 19.96 5.67
N ALA A 122 20.90 19.60 6.05
CA ALA A 122 20.03 18.75 5.25
C ALA A 122 19.74 19.39 3.88
N PRO A 123 19.92 18.64 2.76
CA PRO A 123 19.56 19.15 1.45
C PRO A 123 18.07 19.44 1.38
N THR A 124 17.68 20.46 0.62
CA THR A 124 16.28 20.78 0.38
C THR A 124 15.60 19.61 -0.33
N PHE A 125 14.69 18.93 0.38
CA PHE A 125 13.84 17.91 -0.23
C PHE A 125 12.74 18.56 -1.09
N PRO A 126 12.34 17.92 -2.20
CA PRO A 126 11.20 18.40 -2.99
C PRO A 126 9.95 18.45 -2.11
N ARG A 127 9.26 19.58 -2.14
CA ARG A 127 7.96 19.74 -1.47
C ARG A 127 6.88 19.16 -2.36
N LEU A 128 6.34 18.02 -1.95
CA LEU A 128 5.23 17.35 -2.62
C LEU A 128 3.91 17.80 -2.00
N SER A 129 2.93 18.13 -2.84
CA SER A 129 1.55 18.34 -2.39
C SER A 129 0.92 17.01 -1.97
N GLU A 130 -0.19 17.04 -1.23
CA GLU A 130 -0.93 15.81 -0.91
C GLU A 130 -1.37 15.08 -2.18
N GLU A 131 -1.73 15.82 -3.23
CA GLU A 131 -2.08 15.26 -4.54
C GLU A 131 -0.90 14.55 -5.20
N ASP A 132 0.30 15.12 -5.15
CA ASP A 132 1.52 14.47 -5.66
C ASP A 132 1.77 13.14 -4.94
N ILE A 133 1.64 13.14 -3.62
CA ILE A 133 1.86 11.92 -2.82
C ILE A 133 0.78 10.88 -3.16
N ARG A 134 -0.50 11.29 -3.27
CA ARG A 134 -1.58 10.40 -3.70
C ARG A 134 -1.34 9.81 -5.09
N ASN A 135 -0.76 10.59 -6.00
CA ASN A 135 -0.40 10.17 -7.34
C ASN A 135 0.76 9.16 -7.35
N ILE A 136 1.74 9.32 -6.46
CA ILE A 136 2.87 8.39 -6.30
C ILE A 136 2.42 7.10 -5.63
N THR A 137 1.63 7.19 -4.56
CA THR A 137 1.18 6.03 -3.77
C THR A 137 -0.01 5.32 -4.39
N VAL A 138 -0.68 5.96 -5.35
CA VAL A 138 -1.88 5.48 -6.02
C VAL A 138 -2.96 5.06 -4.99
N GLY A 139 -3.12 5.88 -3.95
CA GLY A 139 -4.18 5.70 -2.96
C GLY A 139 -3.86 6.23 -1.56
N VAL A 140 -4.93 6.33 -0.78
CA VAL A 140 -4.93 6.91 0.57
C VAL A 140 -4.42 5.99 1.66
N TYR A 141 -4.32 4.69 1.41
CA TYR A 141 -3.93 3.73 2.45
C TYR A 141 -2.50 3.97 2.95
N GLN A 142 -1.55 4.15 2.03
CA GLN A 142 -0.16 4.46 2.39
C GLN A 142 -0.05 5.79 3.15
N LEU A 143 -0.88 6.78 2.79
CA LEU A 143 -0.96 8.05 3.50
C LEU A 143 -1.50 7.90 4.92
N LYS A 144 -2.50 7.04 5.13
CA LYS A 144 -3.05 6.75 6.46
C LYS A 144 -2.04 6.02 7.37
N LEU A 145 -1.14 5.23 6.80
CA LEU A 145 -0.07 4.56 7.54
C LEU A 145 1.11 5.48 7.85
N ALA A 146 1.29 6.56 7.08
CA ALA A 146 2.43 7.46 7.24
C ALA A 146 2.63 7.91 8.70
N PRO A 147 1.63 8.40 9.45
CA PRO A 147 1.83 8.81 10.84
C PRO A 147 2.34 7.70 11.77
N SER A 148 1.86 6.47 11.57
CA SER A 148 2.31 5.32 12.37
C SER A 148 3.76 4.96 12.03
N TYR A 149 4.08 4.90 10.74
CA TYR A 149 5.44 4.63 10.28
C TYR A 149 6.41 5.70 10.77
N THR A 150 6.04 6.96 10.60
CA THR A 150 6.76 8.14 11.10
C THR A 150 7.08 8.01 12.59
N ARG A 151 6.13 7.56 13.42
CA ARG A 151 6.33 7.38 14.87
C ARG A 151 7.33 6.29 15.22
N GLU A 152 7.45 5.23 14.41
CA GLU A 152 8.43 4.17 14.64
C GLU A 152 9.88 4.64 14.46
N HIS A 153 10.10 5.75 13.75
CA HIS A 153 11.42 6.32 13.48
C HIS A 153 11.73 7.59 14.30
N LEU A 154 10.81 7.97 15.21
CA LEU A 154 11.04 9.04 16.16
C LEU A 154 11.81 8.51 17.38
N ASP A 155 12.79 9.27 17.85
CA ASP A 155 13.39 9.03 19.16
C ASP A 155 12.46 9.49 20.31
N ASP A 156 12.88 9.26 21.56
CA ASP A 156 12.12 9.62 22.76
C ASP A 156 11.86 11.14 22.87
N ASP A 157 12.67 11.96 22.19
CA ASP A 157 12.57 13.42 22.15
C ASP A 157 11.75 13.91 20.93
N GLY A 158 11.28 13.00 20.07
CA GLY A 158 10.49 13.32 18.88
C GLY A 158 11.32 13.83 17.69
N ASN A 159 12.61 13.50 17.64
CA ASN A 159 13.50 13.82 16.52
C ASN A 159 13.75 12.62 15.59
N TYR A 160 14.30 12.89 14.41
CA TYR A 160 14.76 11.88 13.45
C TYR A 160 16.27 11.84 13.36
N GLU A 161 16.81 10.63 13.22
CA GLU A 161 18.18 10.44 12.76
C GLU A 161 18.21 10.17 11.26
N VAL A 162 18.75 11.11 10.49
CA VAL A 162 18.93 10.96 9.05
C VAL A 162 20.42 10.76 8.76
N PHE A 163 20.71 9.75 7.95
CA PHE A 163 22.05 9.50 7.44
C PHE A 163 22.06 9.70 5.93
N THR A 164 23.06 10.39 5.43
CA THR A 164 23.26 10.62 4.00
C THR A 164 24.61 10.06 3.56
N CYS A 165 24.77 9.91 2.25
CA CYS A 165 26.06 9.62 1.65
C CYS A 165 26.29 10.60 0.51
N GLU A 166 27.42 11.31 0.53
CA GLU A 166 27.78 12.31 -0.48
C GLU A 166 27.78 11.73 -1.90
N SER A 167 28.06 10.43 -2.06
CA SER A 167 28.03 9.70 -3.33
C SER A 167 26.64 9.58 -3.98
N PHE A 168 25.57 9.95 -3.28
CA PHE A 168 24.17 9.84 -3.71
C PHE A 168 23.48 11.20 -3.92
N VAL A 169 24.19 12.33 -3.73
CA VAL A 169 23.63 13.65 -4.00
C VAL A 169 23.64 13.87 -5.51
N CYS A 170 22.46 13.80 -6.13
CA CYS A 170 22.22 14.22 -7.52
C CYS A 170 22.12 15.74 -7.61
#